data_AF-A0A4P5Y0A1-F1
#
_entry.id   AF-A0A4P5Y0A1-F1
#
_cell.length_a   1.000
_cell.length_b   1.000
_cell.length_c   1.000
_cell.angle_alpha   90.00
_cell.angle_beta   90.00
_cell.angle_gamma   90.00
#
_symmetry.space_group_name_H-M   'P 1'
#
loop_
_entity.id
_entity.type
_entity.pdbx_description
1 polymer ?
#
loop_
_entity_poly.entity_id
_entity_poly.type
_entity_poly.pdbx_seq_one_letter_code
_entity_poly.pdbx_strand_id
1 'polypeptide(L)' 'MLIKDLKVKGTTVTLKRGTVAKNIRLTSNLEEVECNVEKVRGLVLKTCFLKKA' A
#
# COMPACT_ATOMS: atom_id res chain seq x y z
N MET A 1 -1.08 -1.33 -7.95
CA MET A 1 -2.49 -1.68 -7.61
C MET A 1 -2.50 -2.82 -6.59
N LEU A 2 -3.39 -2.79 -5.59
CA LEU A 2 -3.51 -3.89 -4.61
C LEU A 2 -4.11 -5.15 -5.24
N ILE A 3 -3.52 -6.30 -4.95
CA ILE A 3 -4.00 -7.60 -5.47
C ILE A 3 -5.07 -8.26 -4.59
N LYS A 4 -5.19 -7.85 -3.33
CA LYS A 4 -6.13 -8.39 -2.33
C LYS A 4 -6.53 -7.29 -1.36
N ASP A 5 -7.60 -7.53 -0.62
CA ASP A 5 -8.02 -6.67 0.48
C ASP A 5 -7.02 -6.79 1.65
N LEU A 6 -6.57 -5.66 2.17
CA LEU A 6 -5.62 -5.58 3.27
C LEU A 6 -6.20 -4.72 4.38
N LYS A 7 -6.26 -5.29 5.59
CA LYS A 7 -6.57 -4.53 6.80
C LYS A 7 -5.27 -3.92 7.32
N VAL A 8 -5.21 -2.60 7.41
CA VAL A 8 -4.04 -1.91 7.94
C VAL A 8 -4.07 -1.97 9.47
N LYS A 9 -2.96 -2.34 10.09
CA LYS A 9 -2.84 -2.36 11.55
C LYS A 9 -2.71 -0.91 12.04
N GLY A 10 -3.49 -0.54 13.06
CA GLY A 10 -3.47 0.83 13.63
C GLY A 10 -4.48 1.80 13.01
N THR A 11 -5.23 1.39 11.99
CA THR A 11 -6.36 2.17 11.44
C THR A 11 -7.56 1.26 11.17
N THR A 12 -8.77 1.81 11.22
CA THR A 12 -10.00 1.09 10.86
C THR A 12 -10.19 0.96 9.33
N VAL A 13 -9.25 1.53 8.56
CA VAL A 13 -9.30 1.56 7.11
C VAL A 13 -8.87 0.20 6.55
N THR A 14 -9.74 -0.38 5.73
CA THR A 14 -9.43 -1.58 4.96
C THR A 14 -9.17 -1.18 3.53
N LEU A 15 -7.96 -1.43 3.04
CA LEU A 15 -7.60 -1.19 1.65
C LEU A 15 -8.22 -2.29 0.81
N LYS A 16 -9.09 -1.90 -0.13
CA LYS A 16 -9.78 -2.85 -1.00
C LYS A 16 -8.86 -3.34 -2.12
N ARG A 17 -9.13 -4.56 -2.60
CA ARG A 17 -8.50 -5.04 -3.83
C ARG A 17 -8.81 -4.07 -4.98
N GLY A 18 -7.81 -3.79 -5.82
CA GLY A 18 -7.95 -2.85 -6.93
C GLY A 18 -7.63 -1.40 -6.56
N THR A 19 -7.42 -1.09 -5.28
CA THR A 19 -7.01 0.26 -4.89
C THR A 19 -5.63 0.61 -5.48
N VAL A 20 -5.53 1.82 -6.01
CA VAL A 20 -4.30 2.33 -6.65
C VAL A 20 -3.46 3.08 -5.61
N ALA A 21 -2.31 2.49 -5.27
CA ALA A 21 -1.26 3.18 -4.54
C ALA A 21 -0.55 4.18 -5.47
N LYS A 22 -0.48 5.45 -5.04
CA LYS A 22 0.16 6.55 -5.78
C LYS A 22 1.37 7.06 -4.98
N ASN A 23 2.28 7.76 -5.67
CA ASN A 23 3.47 8.36 -5.03
C ASN A 23 4.31 7.31 -4.26
N ILE A 24 4.64 6.21 -4.93
CA ILE A 24 5.41 5.11 -4.35
C ILE A 24 6.87 5.54 -4.18
N ARG A 25 7.40 5.39 -2.98
CA ARG A 25 8.80 5.61 -2.62
C ARG A 25 9.40 4.32 -2.09
N LEU A 26 10.61 4.04 -2.53
CA LEU A 26 11.39 2.92 -2.01
C LEU A 26 11.91 3.28 -0.62
N THR A 27 11.76 2.37 0.34
CA THR A 27 12.35 2.51 1.67
C THR A 27 13.67 1.73 1.74
N SER A 28 14.31 1.70 2.90
CA SER A 28 15.55 0.93 3.11
C SER A 28 15.37 -0.59 2.98
N ASN A 29 14.12 -1.08 2.94
CA ASN A 29 13.81 -2.49 2.79
C ASN A 29 13.16 -2.74 1.42
N LEU A 30 13.70 -3.68 0.65
CA LEU A 30 13.21 -4.02 -0.69
C LEU A 30 11.82 -4.66 -0.68
N GLU A 31 11.43 -5.27 0.44
CA GLU A 31 10.10 -5.88 0.60
C GLU A 31 9.02 -4.85 0.97
N GLU A 32 9.40 -3.60 1.22
CA GLU A 32 8.49 -2.56 1.70
C GLU A 32 8.57 -1.31 0.81
N VAL A 33 7.43 -0.65 0.65
CA VAL A 33 7.34 0.60 -0.07
C VAL A 33 6.42 1.55 0.67
N GLU A 34 6.81 2.81 0.72
CA GLU A 34 5.94 3.87 1.18
C GLU A 34 5.08 4.35 0.02
N CYS A 35 3.78 4.48 0.25
CA CYS A 35 2.86 4.97 -0.77
C CYS A 35 1.67 5.71 -0.15
N ASN A 36 0.97 6.47 -0.99
CA ASN A 36 -0.25 7.16 -0.61
C ASN A 36 -1.45 6.40 -1.19
N VAL A 37 -2.45 6.16 -0.35
CA VAL A 37 -3.66 5.44 -0.74
C VAL A 37 -4.90 6.19 -0.27
N GLU A 38 -5.80 6.50 -1.21
CA GLU A 38 -7.05 7.24 -0.99
C GLU A 38 -6.86 8.55 -0.19
N LYS A 39 -6.96 8.49 1.13
CA LYS A 39 -6.84 9.62 2.07
C LYS A 39 -5.69 9.46 3.08
N VAL A 40 -4.96 8.34 3.03
CA VAL A 40 -3.85 8.06 3.94
C VAL A 40 -2.53 8.28 3.20
N ARG A 41 -1.69 9.14 3.77
CA ARG A 41 -0.35 9.47 3.25
C ARG A 41 0.72 8.76 4.07
N GLY A 42 1.83 8.39 3.44
CA GLY A 42 2.98 7.78 4.11
C GLY A 42 2.70 6.37 4.62
N LEU A 43 1.91 5.59 3.88
CA LEU A 43 1.57 4.24 4.28
C LEU A 43 2.62 3.26 3.76
N VAL A 44 3.24 2.51 4.66
CA VAL A 44 4.19 1.46 4.29
C VAL A 44 3.43 0.17 4.01
N LEU A 45 3.55 -0.34 2.79
CA LEU A 45 2.98 -1.62 2.35
C LEU A 45 4.07 -2.57 1.91
N LYS A 46 3.83 -3.87 2.10
CA LYS A 46 4.69 -4.89 1.51
C LYS A 46 4.49 -4.97 0.00
N THR A 47 5.58 -5.03 -0.74
CA THR A 47 5.60 -5.11 -2.21
C THR A 47 4.91 -6.38 -2.72
N CYS A 48 4.92 -7.47 -1.97
CA CYS A 48 4.23 -8.72 -2.30
C CYS A 48 2.71 -8.58 -2.52
N PHE A 49 2.09 -7.51 -2.02
CA PHE A 49 0.66 -7.24 -2.20
C PHE A 49 0.36 -6.18 -3.26
N LEU A 50 1.40 -5.68 -3.93
CA LEU A 50 1.31 -4.67 -4.96
C LEU A 50 1.63 -5.29 -6.32
N LYS A 51 0.76 -5.05 -7.30
CA LYS A 51 1.00 -5.38 -8.70
C LYS A 51 1.25 -4.09 -9.49
N LYS A 52 2.27 -4.11 -10.35
CA LYS A 52 2.50 -3.06 -11.34
C LYS A 52 1.28 -3.02 -12.27
N ALA A 53 0.66 -1.85 -12.37
CA ALA A 53 -0.42 -1.55 -13.31
C ALA A 53 0.16 -0.62 -14.38
#